data_AF-A0A5E5R519-F1
#
_entry.id   AF-A0A5E5R519-F1
#
_cell.length_a   1.000
_cell.length_b   1.000
_cell.length_c   1.000
_cell.angle_alpha   90.00
_cell.angle_beta   90.00
_cell.angle_gamma   90.00
#
_symmetry.space_group_name_H-M   'P 1'
#
loop_
_entity.id
_entity.type
_entity.pdbx_description
1 polymer ?
#
loop_
_entity_poly.entity_id
_entity_poly.type
_entity_poly.pdbx_seq_one_letter_code
_entity_poly.pdbx_strand_id
1 'polypeptide(L)'
;MVHAMGKAAAARITLRSVEELEALAAKVPPMAYDIDSYASLGLLWRTLPVETVEVPSTADLVRVRTCLGEALADILGGPRDLGGRLGAANREASARVRRLLREQW
;
A
#
# COMPACT_ATOMS: atom_id res chain seq x y z
N MET A 1 8.34 -5.31 1.89
CA MET A 1 7.76 -5.90 0.66
C MET A 1 6.35 -6.40 1.01
N VAL A 2 5.34 -6.02 0.24
CA VAL A 2 3.96 -6.50 0.43
C VAL A 2 3.46 -7.02 -0.91
N HIS A 3 3.36 -8.34 -1.06
CA HIS A 3 2.83 -8.98 -2.26
C HIS A 3 2.20 -10.33 -1.93
N ALA A 4 1.25 -10.75 -2.76
CA ALA A 4 0.57 -12.03 -2.60
C ALA A 4 1.46 -13.24 -2.95
N MET A 5 2.51 -13.04 -3.75
CA MET A 5 3.43 -14.09 -4.18
C MET A 5 4.87 -13.58 -4.28
N GLY A 6 5.84 -14.48 -4.24
CA GLY A 6 7.26 -14.13 -4.43
C GLY A 6 7.57 -13.77 -5.89
N LYS A 7 8.53 -12.85 -6.08
CA LYS A 7 8.95 -12.32 -7.39
C LYS A 7 9.27 -13.41 -8.43
N ALA A 8 10.03 -14.43 -8.05
CA ALA A 8 10.38 -15.55 -8.94
C ALA A 8 9.17 -16.42 -9.34
N ALA A 9 8.16 -16.53 -8.46
CA ALA A 9 6.93 -17.24 -8.79
C ALA A 9 6.06 -16.42 -9.77
N ALA A 10 5.93 -15.10 -9.53
CA ALA A 10 5.23 -14.19 -10.42
C ALA A 10 5.84 -14.15 -11.83
N ALA A 11 7.18 -14.09 -11.92
CA ALA A 11 7.89 -14.11 -13.20
C ALA A 11 7.57 -15.39 -13.98
N ARG A 12 7.68 -16.55 -13.32
CA ARG A 12 7.40 -17.87 -13.92
C ARG A 12 5.95 -18.01 -14.41
N ILE A 13 4.96 -17.64 -13.58
CA ILE A 13 3.54 -17.76 -13.94
C ILE A 13 3.18 -16.82 -15.09
N THR A 14 3.79 -15.64 -15.12
CA THR A 14 3.52 -14.64 -16.16
C THR A 14 4.43 -14.79 -17.39
N LEU A 15 5.20 -15.89 -17.47
CA LEU A 15 6.12 -16.22 -18.57
C LEU A 15 7.12 -15.10 -18.88
N ARG A 16 7.67 -14.48 -17.83
CA ARG A 16 8.66 -13.40 -17.90
C ARG A 16 9.92 -13.77 -17.15
N SER A 17 11.03 -13.12 -17.48
CA SER A 17 12.20 -13.06 -16.61
C SER A 17 11.90 -12.21 -15.36
N VAL A 18 12.75 -12.32 -14.34
CA VAL A 18 12.61 -11.48 -13.14
C VAL A 18 12.85 -10.02 -13.50
N GLU A 19 13.80 -9.73 -14.38
CA GLU A 19 14.15 -8.39 -14.86
C GLU A 19 13.00 -7.77 -15.65
N GLU A 20 12.34 -8.54 -16.53
CA GLU A 20 11.14 -8.09 -17.25
C GLU A 20 9.98 -7.79 -16.30
N LEU A 21 9.84 -8.58 -15.24
CA LEU A 21 8.84 -8.32 -14.19
C LEU A 21 9.17 -7.03 -13.43
N GLU A 22 10.43 -6.75 -13.11
CA GLU A 22 10.86 -5.50 -12.47
C GLU A 22 10.60 -4.28 -13.35
N ALA A 23 10.92 -4.38 -14.64
CA ALA A 23 10.68 -3.30 -15.59
C ALA A 23 9.18 -2.99 -15.74
N LEU A 24 8.33 -4.01 -15.61
CA LEU A 24 6.87 -3.86 -15.58
C LEU A 24 6.39 -3.26 -14.25
N ALA A 25 6.90 -3.76 -13.13
CA ALA A 25 6.60 -3.26 -11.78
C ALA A 25 6.88 -1.75 -11.65
N ALA A 26 7.99 -1.26 -12.21
CA ALA A 26 8.34 0.16 -12.19
C ALA A 26 7.29 1.07 -12.88
N LYS A 27 6.46 0.51 -13.76
CA LYS A 27 5.41 1.23 -14.51
C LYS A 27 4.00 0.97 -13.98
N VAL A 28 3.82 -0.10 -13.22
CA VAL A 28 2.52 -0.58 -12.73
C VAL A 28 2.59 -0.72 -11.21
N PRO A 29 2.27 0.34 -10.44
CA PRO A 29 2.45 0.36 -8.99
C PRO A 29 1.84 -0.84 -8.23
N PRO A 30 0.65 -1.36 -8.61
CA PRO A 30 0.11 -2.58 -7.99
C PRO A 30 0.97 -3.84 -8.17
N MET A 31 1.86 -3.88 -9.15
CA MET A 31 2.78 -4.99 -9.40
C MET A 31 4.14 -4.82 -8.72
N ALA A 32 4.43 -3.65 -8.14
CA ALA A 32 5.73 -3.31 -7.60
C ALA A 32 5.94 -3.85 -6.18
N TYR A 33 7.15 -4.35 -5.91
CA TYR A 33 7.47 -5.08 -4.67
C TYR A 33 7.95 -4.18 -3.52
N ASP A 34 8.19 -2.90 -3.79
CA ASP A 34 8.59 -1.90 -2.81
C ASP A 34 7.39 -1.37 -2.00
N ILE A 35 7.66 -0.81 -0.82
CA ILE A 35 6.62 -0.33 0.09
C ILE A 35 6.01 1.01 -0.35
N ASP A 36 6.75 1.83 -1.10
CA ASP A 36 6.34 3.17 -1.49
C ASP A 36 5.27 3.13 -2.60
N SER A 37 5.48 2.26 -3.59
CA SER A 37 4.48 1.91 -4.59
C SER A 37 3.22 1.38 -3.93
N TYR A 38 3.33 0.51 -2.91
CA TYR A 38 2.17 0.01 -2.17
C TYR A 38 1.45 1.13 -1.39
N ALA A 39 2.20 2.05 -0.77
CA ALA A 39 1.64 3.21 -0.07
C ALA A 39 0.82 4.11 -1.01
N SER A 40 1.25 4.25 -2.26
CA SER A 40 0.53 5.04 -3.27
C SER A 40 -0.88 4.49 -3.63
N LEU A 41 -1.19 3.25 -3.26
CA LEU A 41 -2.47 2.59 -3.56
C LEU A 41 -3.60 2.98 -2.58
N GLY A 42 -3.27 3.70 -1.50
CA GLY A 42 -4.23 4.14 -0.47
C GLY A 42 -4.80 3.00 0.37
N LEU A 43 -4.00 1.94 0.55
CA LEU A 43 -4.33 0.79 1.38
C LEU A 43 -3.68 0.85 2.77
N LEU A 44 -2.58 1.61 2.89
CA LEU A 44 -1.90 1.87 4.14
C LEU A 44 -2.47 3.12 4.79
N TRP A 45 -2.57 3.09 6.12
CA TRP A 45 -2.84 4.30 6.90
C TRP A 45 -1.65 5.26 6.85
N ARG A 46 -0.44 4.74 7.04
CA ARG A 46 0.84 5.46 6.84
C ARG A 46 2.03 4.51 6.75
N THR A 47 3.14 5.01 6.24
CA THR A 47 4.46 4.42 6.43
C THR A 47 5.16 5.09 7.62
N LEU A 48 6.02 4.36 8.31
CA LEU A 48 6.80 4.85 9.44
C LEU A 48 8.28 4.64 9.16
N PRO A 49 9.09 5.70 8.95
CA PRO A 49 10.53 5.56 8.82
C PRO A 49 11.12 5.18 10.17
N VAL A 50 12.02 4.20 10.26
CA VAL A 50 12.74 3.83 11.50
C VAL A 50 14.23 3.87 11.22
N GLU A 51 15.04 4.03 12.26
CA GLU A 51 16.49 4.09 12.16
C GLU A 51 17.07 2.72 11.84
N THR A 52 16.68 1.68 12.59
CA THR A 52 17.18 0.32 12.38
C THR A 52 16.04 -0.68 12.45
N VAL A 53 15.79 -1.39 11.34
CA VAL A 53 14.70 -2.37 11.26
C VAL A 53 15.06 -3.70 11.95
N GLU A 54 16.29 -4.18 11.75
CA GLU A 54 16.73 -5.50 12.25
C GLU A 54 17.02 -5.50 13.75
N VAL A 55 17.51 -4.37 14.27
CA VAL A 55 17.80 -4.15 15.69
C VAL A 55 17.21 -2.78 16.10
N PRO A 56 15.90 -2.72 16.40
CA PRO A 56 15.22 -1.46 16.69
C PRO A 56 15.84 -0.71 17.86
N SER A 57 16.09 0.59 17.68
CA SER A 57 16.55 1.45 18.76
C SER A 57 15.42 1.73 19.76
N THR A 58 15.75 2.28 20.94
CA THR A 58 14.70 2.75 21.86
C THR A 58 13.85 3.85 21.22
N ALA A 59 14.45 4.69 20.37
CA ALA A 59 13.72 5.71 19.63
C ALA A 59 12.75 5.08 18.62
N ASP A 60 13.17 4.02 17.91
CA ASP A 60 12.29 3.26 17.01
C ASP A 60 11.08 2.68 17.74
N LEU A 61 11.30 2.07 18.91
CA LEU A 61 10.23 1.52 19.73
C LEU A 61 9.24 2.60 20.20
N VAL A 62 9.74 3.77 20.61
CA VAL A 62 8.90 4.91 21.00
C VAL A 62 8.08 5.41 19.81
N ARG A 63 8.68 5.53 18.63
CA ARG A 63 8.00 5.97 17.41
C ARG A 63 6.90 5.00 16.99
N VAL A 64 7.16 3.69 17.06
CA VAL A 64 6.16 2.66 16.77
C VAL A 64 5.00 2.74 17.76
N ARG A 65 5.27 2.80 19.07
CA ARG A 65 4.22 2.91 20.10
C ARG A 65 3.35 4.15 19.93
N THR A 66 3.98 5.29 19.64
CA THR A 66 3.27 6.55 19.38
C THR A 66 2.39 6.43 18.14
N CYS A 67 2.94 5.92 17.04
CA CYS A 67 2.22 5.69 15.80
C CYS A 67 1.00 4.76 15.99
N LEU A 68 1.12 3.72 16.83
CA LEU A 68 -0.01 2.85 17.15
C LEU A 68 -1.09 3.56 17.97
N GLY A 69 -0.71 4.43 18.92
CA GLY A 69 -1.66 5.25 19.67
C GLY A 69 -2.43 6.22 18.76
N GLU A 70 -1.74 6.87 17.84
CA GLU A 70 -2.34 7.73 16.82
C GLU A 70 -3.31 6.94 15.91
N ALA A 71 -2.93 5.72 15.51
CA ALA A 71 -3.80 4.85 14.69
C ALA A 71 -5.09 4.50 15.42
N LEU A 72 -5.01 4.16 16.71
CA LEU A 72 -6.17 3.86 17.53
C LEU A 72 -7.09 5.07 17.67
N ALA A 73 -6.53 6.26 17.90
CA ALA A 73 -7.30 7.48 17.96
C ALA A 73 -8.03 7.78 16.64
N ASP A 74 -7.35 7.61 15.50
CA ASP A 74 -7.93 7.76 14.16
C ASP A 74 -9.07 6.75 13.91
N ILE A 75 -8.87 5.48 14.26
CA ILE A 75 -9.92 4.44 14.16
C ILE A 75 -11.12 4.76 15.04
N LEU A 76 -10.90 5.32 16.23
CA LEU A 76 -11.98 5.66 17.17
C LEU A 76 -12.78 6.88 16.72
N GLY A 77 -12.11 7.91 16.18
CA GLY A 77 -12.72 9.16 15.72
C GLY A 77 -13.18 9.16 14.26
N GLY A 78 -12.73 8.20 13.46
CA GLY A 78 -12.99 8.12 12.03
C GLY A 78 -14.36 7.54 11.64
N PRO A 79 -14.74 7.67 10.35
CA PRO A 79 -15.97 7.08 9.83
C PRO A 79 -15.96 5.55 9.93
N ARG A 80 -17.14 4.95 10.12
CA ARG A 80 -17.33 3.49 10.21
C ARG A 80 -17.54 2.83 8.84
N ASP A 81 -16.99 3.42 7.79
CA ASP A 81 -17.13 2.97 6.41
C ASP A 81 -15.77 2.66 5.76
N LEU A 82 -15.78 2.31 4.47
CA LEU A 82 -14.57 2.03 3.69
C LEU A 82 -14.08 3.25 2.88
N GLY A 83 -14.60 4.44 3.17
CA GLY A 83 -14.29 5.69 2.48
C GLY A 83 -12.81 6.04 2.51
N GLY A 84 -12.12 5.74 3.63
CA GLY A 84 -10.68 5.95 3.79
C GLY A 84 -9.80 5.16 2.80
N ARG A 85 -10.36 4.17 2.08
CA ARG A 85 -9.64 3.44 1.02
C ARG A 85 -9.72 4.14 -0.34
N LEU A 86 -10.55 5.17 -0.48
CA LEU A 86 -10.80 5.85 -1.75
C LEU A 86 -9.83 7.02 -1.96
N GLY A 87 -9.69 7.49 -3.20
CA GLY A 87 -8.98 8.73 -3.50
C GLY A 87 -7.45 8.64 -3.67
N ALA A 88 -6.86 7.44 -3.59
CA ALA A 88 -5.42 7.29 -3.85
C ALA A 88 -5.06 7.60 -5.31
N ALA A 89 -3.86 8.15 -5.53
CA ALA A 89 -3.38 8.61 -6.83
C ALA A 89 -3.48 7.54 -7.93
N ASN A 90 -3.08 6.30 -7.63
CA ASN A 90 -3.07 5.21 -8.62
C ASN A 90 -4.40 4.45 -8.72
N ARG A 91 -5.53 5.11 -8.43
CA ARG A 91 -6.89 4.50 -8.39
C ARG A 91 -7.93 5.26 -9.21
N GLU A 92 -7.53 6.10 -10.15
CA GLU A 92 -8.42 6.92 -10.98
C GLU A 92 -9.49 6.12 -11.71
N ALA A 93 -9.13 5.00 -12.35
CA ALA A 93 -10.09 4.12 -13.02
C ALA A 93 -11.14 3.57 -12.05
N SER A 94 -10.70 3.18 -10.85
CA SER A 94 -11.57 2.74 -9.75
C SER A 94 -12.51 3.84 -9.26
N ALA A 95 -12.07 5.10 -9.23
CA ALA A 95 -12.90 6.24 -8.86
C ALA A 95 -13.93 6.54 -9.96
N ARG A 96 -13.50 6.50 -11.23
CA ARG A 96 -14.37 6.70 -12.40
C ARG A 96 -15.49 5.66 -12.46
N VAL A 97 -15.17 4.37 -12.31
CA VAL A 97 -16.18 3.30 -12.32
C VAL A 97 -17.22 3.52 -11.22
N ARG A 98 -16.79 3.83 -9.99
CA ARG A 98 -17.73 4.11 -8.88
C ARG A 98 -18.62 5.32 -9.15
N ARG A 99 -18.07 6.38 -9.75
CA ARG A 99 -18.87 7.55 -10.15
C ARG A 99 -19.93 7.16 -11.16
N LEU A 100 -19.55 6.49 -12.25
CA LEU A 100 -20.48 6.08 -13.31
C LEU A 100 -21.58 5.13 -12.78
N LEU A 101 -21.24 4.19 -11.90
CA LEU A 101 -22.22 3.30 -11.28
C LEU A 101 -23.24 4.06 -10.42
N ARG A 102 -22.83 5.12 -9.72
CA ARG A 102 -23.75 5.98 -8.95
C ARG A 102 -24.60 6.89 -9.82
N GLU A 103 -24.14 7.24 -11.02
CA GLU A 103 -24.93 8.02 -11.99
C GLU A 103 -26.01 7.16 -12.65
N GLN A 104 -25.77 5.84 -12.77
CA GLN A 104 -26.69 4.89 -13.37
C GLN A 104 -27.78 4.40 -12.41
N TRP A 105 -27.49 4.35 -11.10
CA TRP A 105 -28.35 3.80 -10.06
C TRP A 105 -29.18 4.88 -9.38
#